data_AF-A0A944R5N6-F1
#
_entry.id   AF-A0A944R5N6-F1
#
_cell.length_a   1.000
_cell.length_b   1.000
_cell.length_c   1.000
_cell.angle_alpha   90.00
_cell.angle_beta   90.00
_cell.angle_gamma   90.00
#
_symmetry.space_group_name_H-M   'P 1'
#
loop_
_entity.id
_entity.type
_entity.pdbx_description
1 polymer ?
#
loop_
_entity_poly.entity_id
_entity_poly.type
_entity_poly.pdbx_seq_one_letter_code
_entity_poly.pdbx_strand_id
1 'polypeptide(L)'
;MASCAQEKFLTPRSLTIAFCVGALLLNASTWAAKPDSDTEWKPPKLPEAVTIKPDGAALNVSPVDRNTRPEIEQAAAQIDSILQDYWNENETKPGEKTTDHEFVRRAYLELAGRIPTIDEARAFCDSTNRKKRGQLIDDLLESPGYVSHFYNYWADILRLQERPSRDLFFEPYMAWVKESIAENMPYDKWVYTLLTANGRVVENPATGFQLRDAGMPLAYVDNTVRVFLGTQIGCAQCHDHPFDKWTQQEFYKLAALTNGSRFSAKQVLFGGMGEASLGPDDSFSDSAPASDSPFKNDDDLIPNLARLRYGMEMAIDEKKVGGGIRN
;
A
#
# COMPACT_ATOMS: atom_id res chain seq x y z
N MET A 1 21.51 -53.13 -46.79
CA MET A 1 20.08 -53.54 -46.77
C MET A 1 19.28 -52.27 -47.07
N ALA A 2 19.10 -51.96 -48.36
CA ALA A 2 17.84 -52.19 -49.11
C ALA A 2 16.65 -51.45 -48.46
N SER A 3 16.24 -50.26 -48.94
CA SER A 3 15.33 -50.04 -50.11
C SER A 3 13.90 -50.46 -49.75
N CYS A 4 12.80 -49.76 -50.04
CA CYS A 4 12.36 -48.93 -51.17
C CYS A 4 11.04 -48.28 -50.72
N ALA A 5 10.62 -47.07 -51.09
CA ALA A 5 10.00 -46.65 -52.36
C ALA A 5 9.02 -45.52 -51.96
N GLN A 6 8.69 -44.47 -52.71
CA GLN A 6 8.92 -44.15 -54.11
C GLN A 6 8.62 -42.65 -54.28
N GLU A 7 9.54 -41.94 -54.95
CA GLU A 7 9.28 -40.65 -55.57
C GLU A 7 8.29 -40.82 -56.72
N LYS A 8 7.43 -39.82 -56.95
CA LYS A 8 6.98 -39.47 -58.30
C LYS A 8 6.85 -37.95 -58.48
N PHE A 9 7.86 -37.40 -59.15
CA PHE A 9 7.80 -36.49 -60.30
C PHE A 9 6.77 -35.36 -60.32
N LEU A 10 7.27 -34.13 -60.32
CA LEU A 10 6.64 -32.99 -60.96
C LEU A 10 7.52 -32.49 -62.12
N THR A 11 7.07 -32.73 -63.34
CA THR A 11 7.46 -31.97 -64.54
C THR A 11 6.40 -30.92 -64.85
N PRO A 12 6.75 -29.74 -65.38
CA PRO A 12 5.79 -28.66 -65.63
C PRO A 12 5.12 -28.85 -66.98
N ARG A 13 3.78 -28.78 -67.01
CA ARG A 13 3.02 -28.50 -68.25
C ARG A 13 1.89 -27.53 -67.93
N SER A 14 1.92 -26.43 -68.67
CA SER A 14 1.02 -25.29 -68.59
C SER A 14 -0.44 -25.71 -68.80
N LEU A 15 -1.30 -25.40 -67.84
CA LEU A 15 -2.75 -25.39 -68.02
C LEU A 15 -3.28 -24.00 -67.70
N THR A 16 -3.66 -23.29 -68.74
CA THR A 16 -4.32 -21.98 -68.66
C THR A 16 -5.69 -22.18 -68.03
N ILE A 17 -5.86 -21.81 -66.76
CA ILE A 17 -7.17 -21.68 -66.12
C ILE A 17 -7.48 -20.19 -66.08
N ALA A 18 -8.59 -19.83 -66.73
CA ALA A 18 -9.15 -18.50 -66.72
C ALA A 18 -9.37 -18.03 -65.28
N PHE A 19 -8.62 -17.01 -64.86
CA PHE A 19 -8.87 -16.29 -63.63
C PHE A 19 -10.15 -15.46 -63.82
N CYS A 20 -11.29 -15.99 -63.39
CA CYS A 20 -12.38 -15.15 -62.95
C CYS A 20 -11.91 -14.39 -61.71
N VAL A 21 -11.32 -13.22 -61.91
CA VAL A 21 -11.09 -12.24 -60.85
C VAL A 21 -12.47 -11.75 -60.42
N GLY A 22 -13.10 -12.51 -59.52
CA GLY A 22 -14.11 -11.97 -58.64
C GLY A 22 -13.43 -10.91 -57.81
N ALA A 23 -13.60 -9.65 -58.19
CA ALA A 23 -13.20 -8.51 -57.40
C ALA A 23 -14.07 -8.46 -56.15
N LEU A 24 -13.75 -9.31 -55.17
CA LEU A 24 -14.06 -9.05 -53.78
C LEU A 24 -13.13 -7.92 -53.34
N LEU A 25 -13.58 -6.70 -53.64
CA LEU A 25 -13.12 -5.49 -52.97
C LEU A 25 -13.50 -5.63 -51.50
N LEU A 26 -12.66 -6.32 -50.73
CA LEU A 26 -12.62 -6.11 -49.29
C LEU A 26 -12.18 -4.65 -49.11
N ASN A 27 -13.17 -3.80 -48.87
CA ASN A 27 -12.98 -2.41 -48.48
C ASN A 27 -12.05 -2.37 -47.27
N ALA A 28 -10.76 -2.12 -47.51
CA ALA A 28 -9.76 -1.77 -46.51
C ALA A 28 -9.99 -0.31 -46.04
N SER A 29 -11.23 0.04 -45.70
CA SER A 29 -11.64 1.41 -45.43
C SER A 29 -12.69 1.46 -44.32
N THR A 30 -12.39 0.87 -43.16
CA THR A 30 -13.14 1.16 -41.93
C THR A 30 -12.27 1.42 -40.69
N TRP A 31 -10.94 1.42 -40.80
CA TRP A 31 -10.04 1.78 -39.68
C TRP A 31 -9.38 3.16 -39.83
N ALA A 32 -10.05 4.06 -40.54
CA ALA A 32 -9.74 5.48 -40.57
C ALA A 32 -11.02 6.28 -40.84
N ALA A 33 -12.10 6.01 -40.10
CA ALA A 33 -13.17 6.97 -40.00
C ALA A 33 -12.60 8.18 -39.25
N LYS A 34 -12.18 9.22 -39.98
CA LYS A 34 -12.06 10.55 -39.39
C LYS A 34 -13.43 10.87 -38.77
N PRO A 35 -13.50 11.28 -37.51
CA PRO A 35 -14.78 11.67 -36.92
C PRO A 35 -15.38 12.77 -37.80
N ASP A 36 -16.63 12.57 -38.21
CA ASP A 36 -17.35 13.36 -39.21
C ASP A 36 -17.88 14.67 -38.61
N SER A 37 -17.02 15.38 -37.87
CA SER A 37 -17.37 16.64 -37.25
C SER A 37 -16.25 17.65 -37.43
N ASP A 38 -16.55 18.72 -38.19
CA ASP A 38 -15.78 19.96 -38.23
C ASP A 38 -15.70 20.68 -36.86
N THR A 39 -16.19 20.04 -35.79
CA THR A 39 -16.01 20.48 -34.42
C THR A 39 -14.55 20.26 -34.02
N GLU A 40 -13.77 21.34 -34.08
CA GLU A 40 -12.47 21.45 -33.43
C GLU A 40 -12.53 20.78 -32.04
N TRP A 41 -11.71 19.75 -31.83
CA TRP A 41 -11.61 19.08 -30.54
C TRP A 41 -11.20 20.11 -29.49
N LYS A 42 -12.10 20.41 -28.56
CA LYS A 42 -11.79 21.24 -27.40
C LYS A 42 -11.44 20.31 -26.25
N PRO A 43 -10.20 20.35 -25.71
CA PRO A 43 -9.89 19.59 -24.51
C PRO A 43 -10.90 19.93 -23.42
N PRO A 44 -11.37 18.94 -22.64
CA PRO A 44 -12.22 19.22 -21.50
C PRO A 44 -11.48 20.21 -20.59
N LYS A 45 -12.19 21.26 -20.14
CA LYS A 45 -11.64 22.17 -19.14
C LYS A 45 -11.32 21.35 -17.91
N LEU A 46 -10.04 21.29 -17.55
CA LEU A 46 -9.63 20.65 -16.32
C LEU A 46 -10.33 21.35 -15.15
N PRO A 47 -10.77 20.61 -14.12
CA PRO A 47 -11.36 21.22 -12.94
C PRO A 47 -10.37 22.19 -12.30
N GLU A 48 -10.90 23.22 -11.64
CA GLU A 48 -10.10 24.31 -11.07
C GLU A 48 -9.00 23.80 -10.12
N ALA A 49 -9.30 22.72 -9.37
CA ALA A 49 -8.37 22.01 -8.50
C ALA A 49 -7.14 21.39 -9.20
N VAL A 50 -7.19 21.19 -10.52
CA VAL A 50 -6.08 20.68 -11.34
C VAL A 50 -5.33 21.83 -12.02
N THR A 51 -6.01 22.94 -12.29
CA THR A 51 -5.42 24.11 -12.95
C THR A 51 -4.75 25.09 -12.00
N ILE A 52 -5.22 25.16 -10.76
CA ILE A 52 -4.64 26.02 -9.73
C ILE A 52 -3.63 25.20 -8.94
N LYS A 53 -2.38 25.67 -8.93
CA LYS A 53 -1.35 25.11 -8.05
C LYS A 53 -1.81 25.35 -6.60
N PRO A 54 -1.93 24.30 -5.76
CA PRO A 54 -2.33 24.49 -4.38
C PRO A 54 -1.35 25.40 -3.64
N ASP A 55 -1.89 26.35 -2.88
CA ASP A 55 -1.11 27.19 -1.98
C ASP A 55 -0.87 26.44 -0.67
N GLY A 56 0.39 26.08 -0.40
CA GLY A 56 0.81 25.36 0.81
C GLY A 56 1.32 23.93 0.55
N ALA A 57 1.92 23.34 1.58
CA ALA A 57 2.34 21.94 1.51
C ALA A 57 1.09 21.04 1.47
N ALA A 58 1.02 20.15 0.47
CA ALA A 58 -0.09 19.21 0.31
C ALA A 58 -0.24 18.23 1.50
N LEU A 59 0.82 18.07 2.29
CA LEU A 59 0.88 17.26 3.50
C LEU A 59 2.01 17.79 4.39
N ASN A 60 1.81 17.82 5.71
CA ASN A 60 2.89 18.07 6.66
C ASN A 60 3.67 16.76 6.89
N VAL A 61 4.98 16.76 6.68
CA VAL A 61 5.84 15.58 6.82
C VAL A 61 6.92 15.90 7.84
N SER A 62 7.10 15.03 8.84
CA SER A 62 8.12 15.19 9.86
C SER A 62 9.52 15.28 9.25
N PRO A 63 10.35 16.23 9.70
CA PRO A 63 11.71 16.35 9.21
C PRO A 63 12.55 15.13 9.64
N VAL A 64 13.51 14.75 8.81
CA VAL A 64 14.49 13.72 9.13
C VAL A 64 15.44 14.27 10.20
N ASP A 65 15.64 13.50 11.28
CA ASP A 65 16.64 13.83 12.30
C ASP A 65 18.05 13.53 11.79
N ARG A 66 18.68 14.56 11.23
CA ARG A 66 20.03 14.49 10.66
C ARG A 66 21.12 14.22 11.70
N ASN A 67 20.83 14.34 13.00
CA ASN A 67 21.80 14.04 14.07
C ASN A 67 22.05 12.53 14.21
N THR A 68 21.10 11.69 13.78
CA THR A 68 21.21 10.23 13.80
C THR A 68 22.12 9.67 12.69
N ARG A 69 22.54 10.51 11.73
CA ARG A 69 23.30 10.08 10.56
C ARG A 69 24.59 9.29 10.88
N PRO A 70 25.41 9.66 11.88
CA PRO A 70 26.59 8.87 12.23
C PRO A 70 26.24 7.45 12.68
N GLU A 71 25.16 7.28 13.43
CA GLU A 71 24.70 5.95 13.89
C GLU A 71 24.21 5.11 12.71
N ILE A 72 23.47 5.74 11.78
CA ILE A 72 23.01 5.09 10.54
C ILE A 72 24.21 4.68 9.66
N GLU A 73 25.21 5.53 9.51
CA GLU A 73 26.45 5.23 8.76
C GLU A 73 27.22 4.06 9.41
N GLN A 74 27.25 4.01 10.74
CA GLN A 74 27.88 2.90 11.48
C GLN A 74 27.10 1.59 11.28
N ALA A 75 25.76 1.62 11.32
CA ALA A 75 24.93 0.45 11.06
C ALA A 75 25.09 -0.04 9.61
N ALA A 76 25.16 0.86 8.63
CA ALA A 76 25.44 0.52 7.24
C ALA A 76 26.81 -0.15 7.08
N ALA A 77 27.85 0.35 7.77
CA ALA A 77 29.17 -0.26 7.74
C ALA A 77 29.21 -1.67 8.32
N GLN A 78 28.35 -1.98 9.31
CA GLN A 78 28.22 -3.35 9.83
C GLN A 78 27.59 -4.29 8.80
N ILE A 79 26.56 -3.83 8.08
CA ILE A 79 25.95 -4.59 6.96
C ILE A 79 27.00 -4.83 5.87
N ASP A 80 27.75 -3.80 5.51
CA ASP A 80 28.82 -3.90 4.50
C ASP A 80 29.89 -4.93 4.92
N SER A 81 30.24 -5.00 6.22
CA SER A 81 31.16 -6.02 6.74
C SER A 81 30.61 -7.44 6.56
N ILE A 82 29.32 -7.65 6.87
CA ILE A 82 28.67 -8.96 6.70
C ILE A 82 28.65 -9.38 5.22
N LEU A 83 28.33 -8.45 4.33
CA LEU A 83 28.34 -8.71 2.89
C LEU A 83 29.76 -9.00 2.38
N GLN A 84 30.76 -8.31 2.91
CA GLN A 84 32.15 -8.53 2.55
C GLN A 84 32.63 -9.93 2.94
N ASP A 85 32.26 -10.40 4.13
CA ASP A 85 32.57 -11.76 4.58
C ASP A 85 31.91 -12.79 3.67
N TYR A 86 30.62 -12.61 3.35
CA TYR A 86 29.89 -13.47 2.41
C TYR A 86 30.57 -13.53 1.03
N TRP A 87 30.99 -12.39 0.48
CA TRP A 87 31.67 -12.35 -0.81
C TRP A 87 33.02 -13.08 -0.77
N ASN A 88 33.79 -12.91 0.31
CA ASN A 88 35.07 -13.58 0.48
C ASN A 88 34.90 -15.10 0.58
N GLU A 89 33.94 -15.57 1.37
CA GLU A 89 33.65 -17.01 1.54
C GLU A 89 33.21 -17.67 0.24
N ASN A 90 32.49 -16.94 -0.62
CA ASN A 90 31.95 -17.45 -1.88
C ASN A 90 32.84 -17.12 -3.09
N GLU A 91 34.02 -16.53 -2.87
CA GLU A 91 34.95 -16.08 -3.93
C GLU A 91 34.27 -15.16 -4.98
N THR A 92 33.26 -14.39 -4.56
CA THR A 92 32.54 -13.43 -5.40
C THR A 92 33.01 -12.01 -5.12
N LYS A 93 32.66 -11.07 -6.00
CA LYS A 93 33.02 -9.65 -5.87
C LYS A 93 31.76 -8.79 -5.88
N PRO A 94 31.76 -7.66 -5.16
CA PRO A 94 30.68 -6.68 -5.27
C PRO A 94 30.55 -6.18 -6.71
N GLY A 95 29.33 -5.83 -7.09
CA GLY A 95 29.06 -5.18 -8.37
C GLY A 95 29.67 -3.78 -8.45
N GLU A 96 29.73 -3.23 -9.67
CA GLU A 96 30.20 -1.86 -9.88
C GLU A 96 29.29 -0.85 -9.18
N LYS A 97 29.88 0.26 -8.72
CA LYS A 97 29.13 1.33 -8.07
C LYS A 97 28.20 1.99 -9.09
N THR A 98 26.95 2.23 -8.68
CA THR A 98 25.96 2.91 -9.50
C THR A 98 26.41 4.31 -9.92
N THR A 99 26.17 4.63 -11.19
CA THR A 99 26.34 5.99 -11.71
C THR A 99 25.35 6.95 -11.08
N ASP A 100 25.58 8.27 -11.20
CA ASP A 100 24.66 9.25 -10.65
C ASP A 100 23.28 9.26 -11.33
N HIS A 101 23.24 8.98 -12.64
CA HIS A 101 21.99 8.83 -13.38
C HIS A 101 21.16 7.63 -12.92
N GLU A 102 21.81 6.50 -12.65
CA GLU A 102 21.14 5.31 -12.12
C GLU A 102 20.68 5.55 -10.69
N PHE A 103 21.54 6.14 -9.86
CA PHE A 103 21.23 6.41 -8.46
C PHE A 103 20.02 7.34 -8.32
N VAL A 104 20.00 8.48 -9.01
CA VAL A 104 18.88 9.44 -8.90
C VAL A 104 17.58 8.79 -9.34
N ARG A 105 17.57 8.02 -10.43
CA ARG A 105 16.37 7.33 -10.89
C ARG A 105 15.88 6.31 -9.86
N ARG A 106 16.78 5.49 -9.31
CA ARG A 106 16.42 4.46 -8.33
C ARG A 106 15.93 5.08 -7.02
N ALA A 107 16.59 6.12 -6.52
CA ALA A 107 16.18 6.81 -5.29
C ALA A 107 14.76 7.39 -5.40
N TYR A 108 14.42 8.03 -6.52
CA TYR A 108 13.08 8.58 -6.74
C TYR A 108 12.01 7.48 -6.87
N LEU A 109 12.33 6.38 -7.56
CA LEU A 109 11.40 5.26 -7.70
C LEU A 109 11.13 4.59 -6.36
N GLU A 110 12.18 4.36 -5.58
CA GLU A 110 12.12 3.69 -4.29
C GLU A 110 11.46 4.54 -3.21
N LEU A 111 11.85 5.82 -3.11
CA LEU A 111 11.41 6.66 -2.00
C LEU A 111 10.13 7.42 -2.35
N ALA A 112 9.97 7.92 -3.58
CA ALA A 112 8.83 8.76 -3.95
C ALA A 112 7.84 8.10 -4.93
N GLY A 113 8.09 6.86 -5.36
CA GLY A 113 7.19 6.12 -6.25
C GLY A 113 7.06 6.71 -7.66
N ARG A 114 7.98 7.58 -8.09
CA ARG A 114 7.95 8.23 -9.41
C ARG A 114 9.35 8.36 -9.99
N ILE A 115 9.46 8.76 -11.25
CA ILE A 115 10.75 9.14 -11.84
C ILE A 115 11.07 10.61 -11.50
N PRO A 116 12.36 11.01 -11.46
CA PRO A 116 12.71 12.42 -11.33
C PRO A 116 12.25 13.19 -12.57
N THR A 117 11.87 14.45 -12.37
CA THR A 117 11.76 15.42 -13.45
C THR A 117 13.14 15.70 -14.05
N ILE A 118 13.17 16.30 -15.24
CA ILE A 118 14.44 16.63 -15.89
C ILE A 118 15.28 17.62 -15.06
N ASP A 119 14.64 18.58 -14.40
CA ASP A 119 15.32 19.60 -13.62
C ASP A 119 15.88 19.03 -12.31
N GLU A 120 15.12 18.16 -11.62
CA GLU A 120 15.60 17.41 -10.46
C GLU A 120 16.81 16.53 -10.81
N ALA A 121 16.73 15.81 -11.93
CA ALA A 121 17.81 14.94 -12.39
C ALA A 121 19.09 15.73 -12.72
N ARG A 122 18.95 16.86 -13.44
CA ARG A 122 20.08 17.75 -13.76
C ARG A 122 20.71 18.34 -12.51
N ALA A 123 19.89 18.89 -11.61
CA ALA A 123 20.36 19.46 -10.35
C ALA A 123 21.19 18.45 -9.53
N PHE A 124 20.78 17.19 -9.49
CA PHE A 124 21.53 16.14 -8.82
C PHE A 124 22.82 15.74 -9.56
N CYS A 125 22.75 15.56 -10.89
CA CYS A 125 23.89 15.11 -11.68
C CYS A 125 25.00 16.17 -11.76
N ASP A 126 24.62 17.44 -11.89
CA ASP A 126 25.56 18.57 -12.02
C ASP A 126 26.16 18.99 -10.67
N SER A 127 25.60 18.54 -9.55
CA SER A 127 26.11 18.83 -8.21
C SER A 127 27.46 18.13 -7.95
N THR A 128 28.43 18.92 -7.50
CA THR A 128 29.77 18.46 -7.06
C THR A 128 29.83 18.15 -5.55
N ASN A 129 28.72 18.29 -4.83
CA ASN A 129 28.69 18.04 -3.39
C ASN A 129 28.89 16.54 -3.10
N ARG A 130 29.92 16.22 -2.30
CA ARG A 130 30.22 14.84 -1.86
C ARG A 130 29.08 14.19 -1.07
N LYS A 131 28.21 14.99 -0.44
CA LYS A 131 27.06 14.55 0.36
C LYS A 131 25.74 14.53 -0.43
N LYS A 132 25.76 14.77 -1.75
CA LYS A 132 24.53 14.91 -2.56
C LYS A 132 23.57 13.72 -2.49
N ARG A 133 24.09 12.49 -2.36
CA ARG A 133 23.26 11.27 -2.22
C ARG A 133 22.44 11.27 -0.94
N GLY A 134 23.09 11.57 0.20
CA GLY A 134 22.41 11.65 1.50
C GLY A 134 21.43 12.81 1.55
N GLN A 135 21.78 13.96 0.97
CA GLN A 135 20.85 15.10 0.87
C GLN A 135 19.62 14.77 0.04
N LEU A 136 19.78 14.15 -1.14
CA LEU A 136 18.64 13.72 -1.95
C LEU A 136 17.74 12.75 -1.19
N ILE A 137 18.32 11.80 -0.45
CA ILE A 137 17.55 10.86 0.37
C ILE A 137 16.74 11.61 1.43
N ASP A 138 17.35 12.53 2.19
CA ASP A 138 16.63 13.35 3.17
C ASP A 138 15.47 14.12 2.51
N ASP A 139 15.74 14.80 1.40
CA ASP A 139 14.75 15.62 0.69
C ASP A 139 13.57 14.78 0.19
N LEU A 140 13.82 13.53 -0.23
CA LEU A 140 12.78 12.60 -0.67
C LEU A 140 11.98 12.05 0.52
N LEU A 141 12.62 11.70 1.64
CA LEU A 141 11.96 11.22 2.85
C LEU A 141 11.06 12.30 3.48
N GLU A 142 11.45 13.58 3.37
CA GLU A 142 10.66 14.74 3.82
C GLU A 142 9.55 15.14 2.82
N SER A 143 9.38 14.40 1.71
CA SER A 143 8.43 14.76 0.66
C SER A 143 7.05 14.11 0.82
N PRO A 144 5.96 14.77 0.37
CA PRO A 144 4.64 14.12 0.28
C PRO A 144 4.63 12.89 -0.65
N GLY A 145 5.57 12.82 -1.59
CA GLY A 145 5.74 11.68 -2.48
C GLY A 145 6.12 10.42 -1.71
N TYR A 146 7.01 10.55 -0.72
CA TYR A 146 7.38 9.44 0.17
C TYR A 146 6.19 8.91 0.96
N VAL A 147 5.44 9.81 1.61
CA VAL A 147 4.25 9.39 2.37
C VAL A 147 3.25 8.68 1.48
N SER A 148 2.98 9.21 0.28
CA SER A 148 2.03 8.58 -0.64
C SER A 148 2.51 7.21 -1.14
N HIS A 149 3.79 7.08 -1.46
CA HIS A 149 4.34 5.83 -1.98
C HIS A 149 4.39 4.75 -0.90
N PHE A 150 4.94 5.09 0.27
CA PHE A 150 5.08 4.17 1.40
C PHE A 150 3.71 3.81 2.01
N TYR A 151 2.75 4.73 1.99
CA TYR A 151 1.35 4.43 2.34
C TYR A 151 0.78 3.32 1.47
N ASN A 152 0.97 3.36 0.15
CA ASN A 152 0.42 2.31 -0.73
C ASN A 152 1.04 0.95 -0.42
N TYR A 153 2.36 0.90 -0.19
CA TYR A 153 3.02 -0.32 0.24
C TYR A 153 2.40 -0.88 1.54
N TRP A 154 2.27 -0.04 2.57
CA TRP A 154 1.67 -0.48 3.83
C TRP A 154 0.18 -0.74 3.75
N ALA A 155 -0.56 -0.05 2.88
CA ALA A 155 -1.97 -0.31 2.63
C ALA A 155 -2.18 -1.74 2.12
N ASP A 156 -1.32 -2.20 1.22
CA ASP A 156 -1.37 -3.57 0.71
C ASP A 156 -0.97 -4.58 1.80
N ILE A 157 0.13 -4.32 2.52
CA ILE A 157 0.63 -5.20 3.59
C ILE A 157 -0.38 -5.32 4.75
N LEU A 158 -1.00 -4.21 5.15
CA LEU A 158 -2.03 -4.15 6.19
C LEU A 158 -3.43 -4.47 5.66
N ARG A 159 -3.58 -4.78 4.37
CA ARG A 159 -4.87 -5.07 3.70
C ARG A 159 -5.94 -4.02 4.00
N LEU A 160 -5.58 -2.74 3.88
CA LEU A 160 -6.53 -1.64 4.04
C LEU A 160 -7.62 -1.73 2.99
N GLN A 161 -8.87 -1.68 3.45
CA GLN A 161 -10.06 -1.60 2.62
C GLN A 161 -10.90 -0.45 3.16
N GLU A 162 -11.48 0.37 2.28
CA GLU A 162 -12.36 1.47 2.69
C GLU A 162 -13.60 0.95 3.43
N ARG A 163 -14.16 -0.16 2.93
CA ARG A 163 -15.35 -0.82 3.48
C ARG A 163 -15.19 -2.34 3.51
N PRO A 164 -14.56 -2.89 4.57
CA PRO A 164 -14.42 -4.35 4.71
C PRO A 164 -15.76 -5.07 4.93
N SER A 165 -16.79 -4.36 5.39
CA SER A 165 -18.16 -4.86 5.45
C SER A 165 -19.15 -3.71 5.24
N ARG A 166 -20.44 -4.02 5.06
CA ARG A 166 -21.51 -3.02 4.86
C ARG A 166 -21.55 -1.95 5.95
N ASP A 167 -21.17 -2.35 7.15
CA ASP A 167 -21.42 -1.69 8.42
C ASP A 167 -20.13 -1.13 9.05
N LEU A 168 -19.00 -1.21 8.33
CA LEU A 168 -17.70 -0.85 8.85
C LEU A 168 -16.98 0.09 7.88
N PHE A 169 -16.56 1.23 8.42
CA PHE A 169 -15.94 2.34 7.72
C PHE A 169 -14.51 2.50 8.21
N PHE A 170 -13.54 2.32 7.32
CA PHE A 170 -12.12 2.27 7.64
C PHE A 170 -11.37 3.54 7.22
N GLU A 171 -12.07 4.55 6.72
CA GLU A 171 -11.50 5.85 6.40
C GLU A 171 -10.67 6.45 7.56
N PRO A 172 -11.09 6.37 8.84
CA PRO A 172 -10.24 6.82 9.95
C PRO A 172 -8.96 6.00 10.08
N TYR A 173 -9.04 4.67 9.94
CA TYR A 173 -7.87 3.79 10.01
C TYR A 173 -6.89 4.06 8.86
N MET A 174 -7.40 4.23 7.64
CA MET A 174 -6.60 4.59 6.46
C MET A 174 -5.90 5.93 6.64
N ALA A 175 -6.62 6.95 7.14
CA ALA A 175 -6.05 8.25 7.43
C ALA A 175 -4.94 8.16 8.49
N TRP A 176 -5.19 7.44 9.58
CA TRP A 176 -4.23 7.24 10.65
C TRP A 176 -2.95 6.50 10.19
N VAL A 177 -3.06 5.50 9.31
CA VAL A 177 -1.88 4.83 8.74
C VAL A 177 -1.05 5.82 7.93
N LYS A 178 -1.69 6.65 7.10
CA LYS A 178 -1.00 7.67 6.31
C LYS A 178 -0.32 8.73 7.18
N GLU A 179 -1.00 9.15 8.24
CA GLU A 179 -0.50 10.12 9.22
C GLU A 179 0.68 9.55 10.02
N SER A 180 0.59 8.31 10.50
CA SER A 180 1.68 7.63 11.20
C SER A 180 2.98 7.58 10.37
N ILE A 181 2.84 7.42 9.05
CA ILE A 181 3.98 7.48 8.11
C ILE A 181 4.49 8.91 7.96
N ALA A 182 3.60 9.89 7.81
CA ALA A 182 3.96 11.29 7.67
C ALA A 182 4.69 11.84 8.91
N GLU A 183 4.27 11.40 10.09
CA GLU A 183 4.84 11.81 11.37
C GLU A 183 6.14 11.07 11.72
N ASN A 184 6.51 10.06 10.92
CA ASN A 184 7.63 9.16 11.18
C ASN A 184 7.50 8.46 12.55
N MET A 185 6.32 7.89 12.82
CA MET A 185 6.06 7.15 14.05
C MET A 185 7.08 6.00 14.19
N PRO A 186 7.76 5.88 15.35
CA PRO A 186 8.68 4.78 15.59
C PRO A 186 8.01 3.42 15.38
N TYR A 187 8.69 2.52 14.66
CA TYR A 187 8.11 1.24 14.25
C TYR A 187 7.62 0.39 15.43
N ASP A 188 8.36 0.37 16.54
CA ASP A 188 7.96 -0.33 17.78
C ASP A 188 6.64 0.21 18.34
N LYS A 189 6.46 1.54 18.35
CA LYS A 189 5.22 2.20 18.78
C LYS A 189 4.08 1.95 17.81
N TRP A 190 4.36 1.94 16.52
CA TRP A 190 3.36 1.69 15.49
C TRP A 190 2.82 0.26 15.59
N VAL A 191 3.71 -0.73 15.66
CA VAL A 191 3.34 -2.15 15.85
C VAL A 191 2.62 -2.37 17.18
N TYR A 192 3.13 -1.81 18.28
CA TYR A 192 2.48 -1.92 19.58
C TYR A 192 1.05 -1.37 19.51
N THR A 193 0.88 -0.16 18.98
CA THR A 193 -0.43 0.49 18.84
C THR A 193 -1.40 -0.36 18.01
N LEU A 194 -0.95 -0.91 16.87
CA LEU A 194 -1.76 -1.78 16.03
C LEU A 194 -2.23 -3.05 16.75
N LEU A 195 -1.34 -3.68 17.54
CA LEU A 195 -1.62 -4.95 18.20
C LEU A 195 -2.48 -4.78 19.47
N THR A 196 -2.34 -3.67 20.18
CA THR A 196 -3.03 -3.43 21.46
C THR A 196 -4.24 -2.51 21.35
N ALA A 197 -4.59 -2.04 20.16
CA ALA A 197 -5.71 -1.14 19.96
C ALA A 197 -7.04 -1.73 20.47
N ASN A 198 -7.86 -0.87 21.07
CA ASN A 198 -9.18 -1.18 21.60
C ASN A 198 -10.14 0.01 21.43
N GLY A 199 -11.44 -0.27 21.43
CA GLY A 199 -12.51 0.71 21.26
C GLY A 199 -13.06 0.75 19.84
N ARG A 200 -13.70 1.88 19.48
CA ARG A 200 -14.31 2.12 18.17
C ARG A 200 -13.27 2.68 17.20
N VAL A 201 -13.34 2.34 15.92
CA VAL A 201 -12.42 2.84 14.86
C VAL A 201 -12.38 4.37 14.78
N VAL A 202 -13.47 5.05 15.10
CA VAL A 202 -13.51 6.52 15.10
C VAL A 202 -12.82 7.17 16.29
N GLU A 203 -12.70 6.45 17.40
CA GLU A 203 -12.05 6.92 18.63
C GLU A 203 -10.60 6.46 18.69
N ASN A 204 -10.33 5.24 18.25
CA ASN A 204 -9.02 4.64 18.15
C ASN A 204 -8.86 3.97 16.76
N PRO A 205 -8.41 4.71 15.74
CA PRO A 205 -8.30 4.22 14.37
C PRO A 205 -7.47 2.95 14.19
N ALA A 206 -6.47 2.73 15.04
CA ALA A 206 -5.62 1.54 14.97
C ALA A 206 -6.40 0.22 15.19
N THR A 207 -7.58 0.28 15.81
CA THR A 207 -8.49 -0.89 15.94
C THR A 207 -8.90 -1.49 14.60
N GLY A 208 -8.82 -0.72 13.51
CA GLY A 208 -9.02 -1.22 12.14
C GLY A 208 -8.13 -2.41 11.78
N PHE A 209 -6.94 -2.52 12.38
CA PHE A 209 -6.05 -3.67 12.17
C PHE A 209 -6.64 -4.99 12.68
N GLN A 210 -7.29 -4.97 13.84
CA GLN A 210 -7.95 -6.15 14.37
C GLN A 210 -9.29 -6.40 13.65
N LEU A 211 -10.06 -5.34 13.38
CA LEU A 211 -11.38 -5.42 12.76
C LEU A 211 -11.33 -5.86 11.29
N ARG A 212 -10.20 -5.68 10.60
CA ARG A 212 -9.94 -6.18 9.24
C ARG A 212 -10.27 -7.66 9.09
N ASP A 213 -9.92 -8.46 10.10
CA ASP A 213 -10.07 -9.91 10.12
C ASP A 213 -11.15 -10.34 11.12
N ALA A 214 -12.16 -9.49 11.36
CA ALA A 214 -13.24 -9.75 12.32
C ALA A 214 -13.95 -11.08 12.00
N GLY A 215 -14.03 -11.96 13.01
CA GLY A 215 -14.58 -13.31 12.86
C GLY A 215 -13.67 -14.32 12.17
N MET A 216 -12.44 -13.93 11.80
CA MET A 216 -11.45 -14.77 11.10
C MET A 216 -10.14 -14.87 11.90
N PRO A 217 -10.14 -15.43 13.13
CA PRO A 217 -8.98 -15.41 14.04
C PRO A 217 -7.75 -16.12 13.48
N LEU A 218 -7.93 -17.15 12.65
CA LEU A 218 -6.80 -17.88 12.04
C LEU A 218 -6.10 -17.03 10.96
N ALA A 219 -6.86 -16.27 10.17
CA ALA A 219 -6.31 -15.35 9.18
C ALA A 219 -5.61 -14.16 9.84
N TYR A 220 -6.16 -13.68 10.96
CA TYR A 220 -5.52 -12.64 11.77
C TYR A 220 -4.13 -13.07 12.24
N VAL A 221 -3.99 -14.28 12.80
CA VAL A 221 -2.68 -14.80 13.27
C VAL A 221 -1.70 -14.96 12.13
N ASP A 222 -2.11 -15.62 11.03
CA ASP A 222 -1.25 -15.81 9.88
C ASP A 222 -0.71 -14.47 9.36
N ASN A 223 -1.61 -13.50 9.17
CA ASN A 223 -1.23 -12.19 8.68
C ASN A 223 -0.36 -11.42 9.67
N THR A 224 -0.69 -11.44 10.96
CA THR A 224 0.06 -10.71 12.00
C THR A 224 1.50 -11.21 12.10
N VAL A 225 1.70 -12.54 12.13
CA VAL A 225 3.04 -13.14 12.18
C VAL A 225 3.81 -12.86 10.89
N ARG A 226 3.14 -12.95 9.73
CA ARG A 226 3.77 -12.66 8.45
C ARG A 226 4.22 -11.21 8.32
N VAL A 227 3.37 -10.26 8.72
CA VAL A 227 3.62 -8.82 8.56
C VAL A 227 4.71 -8.33 9.49
N PHE A 228 4.71 -8.74 10.77
CA PHE A 228 5.63 -8.17 11.77
C PHE A 228 6.84 -9.05 12.09
N LEU A 229 6.75 -10.37 11.91
CA LEU A 229 7.88 -11.29 12.16
C LEU A 229 8.51 -11.83 10.86
N GLY A 230 7.98 -11.44 9.68
CA GLY A 230 8.49 -11.90 8.39
C GLY A 230 8.40 -13.41 8.18
N THR A 231 7.57 -14.11 8.97
CA THR A 231 7.51 -15.57 9.00
C THR A 231 6.18 -16.09 8.49
N GLN A 232 6.20 -17.07 7.60
CA GLN A 232 4.98 -17.67 7.03
C GLN A 232 4.47 -18.79 7.93
N ILE A 233 3.72 -18.43 8.97
CA ILE A 233 3.16 -19.43 9.90
C ILE A 233 1.93 -20.16 9.34
N GLY A 234 1.33 -19.69 8.23
CA GLY A 234 0.08 -20.23 7.68
C GLY A 234 0.07 -21.73 7.37
N CYS A 235 1.19 -22.36 6.99
CA CYS A 235 1.23 -23.82 6.80
C CYS A 235 0.96 -24.58 8.12
N ALA A 236 1.40 -24.00 9.25
CA ALA A 236 1.17 -24.53 10.60
C ALA A 236 -0.32 -24.63 10.96
N GLN A 237 -1.21 -23.97 10.22
CA GLN A 237 -2.65 -24.09 10.44
C GLN A 237 -3.15 -25.54 10.28
N CYS A 238 -2.63 -26.28 9.30
CA CYS A 238 -3.13 -27.62 8.95
C CYS A 238 -2.18 -28.76 9.38
N HIS A 239 -0.88 -28.50 9.47
CA HIS A 239 0.16 -29.46 9.87
C HIS A 239 1.42 -28.70 10.30
N ASP A 240 2.36 -29.32 11.00
CA ASP A 240 3.65 -28.67 11.35
C ASP A 240 4.37 -28.10 10.11
N HIS A 241 4.98 -26.92 10.23
CA HIS A 241 5.55 -26.21 9.08
C HIS A 241 6.71 -27.04 8.47
N PRO A 242 6.72 -27.27 7.14
CA PRO A 242 7.66 -28.22 6.52
C PRO A 242 9.10 -27.70 6.43
N PHE A 243 9.29 -26.38 6.49
CA PHE A 243 10.59 -25.71 6.30
C PHE A 243 10.94 -24.75 7.44
N ASP A 244 10.23 -24.80 8.57
CA ASP A 244 10.41 -23.91 9.70
C ASP A 244 10.03 -24.64 10.99
N LYS A 245 10.40 -24.09 12.15
CA LYS A 245 10.24 -24.73 13.47
C LYS A 245 8.82 -24.72 14.03
N TRP A 246 7.90 -23.97 13.41
CA TRP A 246 6.56 -23.76 13.94
C TRP A 246 5.69 -25.01 13.84
N THR A 247 5.16 -25.44 14.98
CA THR A 247 4.21 -26.54 15.07
C THR A 247 2.77 -26.06 14.89
N GLN A 248 1.89 -26.97 14.48
CA GLN A 248 0.45 -26.72 14.44
C GLN A 248 -0.09 -26.34 15.82
N GLN A 249 0.43 -26.97 16.87
CA GLN A 249 0.02 -26.65 18.24
C GLN A 249 0.35 -25.20 18.61
N GLU A 250 1.52 -24.69 18.23
CA GLU A 250 1.92 -23.30 18.48
C GLU A 250 1.06 -22.29 17.71
N PHE A 251 0.71 -22.61 16.45
CA PHE A 251 -0.23 -21.79 15.68
C PHE A 251 -1.57 -21.63 16.41
N TYR A 252 -2.16 -22.74 16.88
CA TYR A 252 -3.44 -22.68 17.60
C TYR A 252 -3.33 -22.05 19.00
N LYS A 253 -2.17 -22.16 19.68
CA LYS A 253 -1.92 -21.42 20.93
C LYS A 253 -1.93 -19.91 20.70
N LEU A 254 -1.30 -19.45 19.62
CA LEU A 254 -1.32 -18.04 19.25
C LEU A 254 -2.72 -17.58 18.85
N ALA A 255 -3.45 -18.39 18.08
CA ALA A 255 -4.84 -18.12 17.75
C ALA A 255 -5.73 -18.02 18.99
N ALA A 256 -5.56 -18.91 19.98
CA ALA A 256 -6.29 -18.84 21.23
C ALA A 256 -5.99 -17.55 22.01
N LEU A 257 -4.72 -17.10 22.02
CA LEU A 257 -4.33 -15.83 22.66
C LEU A 257 -5.02 -14.63 22.00
N THR A 258 -5.02 -14.56 20.67
CA THR A 258 -5.56 -13.41 19.92
C THR A 258 -7.08 -13.45 19.77
N ASN A 259 -7.72 -14.62 19.89
CA ASN A 259 -9.17 -14.81 19.80
C ASN A 259 -9.93 -14.28 21.04
N GLY A 260 -9.23 -13.86 22.10
CA GLY A 260 -9.82 -13.08 23.20
C GLY A 260 -10.26 -11.66 22.79
N SER A 261 -9.97 -11.26 21.56
CA SER A 261 -10.42 -9.99 20.97
C SER A 261 -11.90 -10.10 20.59
N ARG A 262 -12.77 -9.38 21.29
CA ARG A 262 -14.22 -9.34 21.01
C ARG A 262 -14.49 -8.35 19.89
N PHE A 263 -15.20 -8.79 18.87
CA PHE A 263 -15.68 -7.97 17.78
C PHE A 263 -17.20 -7.81 17.91
N SER A 264 -17.68 -6.67 18.40
CA SER A 264 -19.11 -6.37 18.39
C SER A 264 -19.46 -5.60 17.12
N ALA A 265 -19.90 -6.33 16.10
CA ALA A 265 -20.65 -5.74 14.99
C ALA A 265 -22.12 -5.47 15.38
N LYS A 266 -22.57 -5.90 16.57
CA LYS A 266 -23.98 -5.89 16.96
C LYS A 266 -24.50 -4.49 17.31
N GLN A 267 -23.61 -3.52 17.53
CA GLN A 267 -23.96 -2.11 17.71
C GLN A 267 -24.17 -1.37 16.39
N VAL A 268 -23.91 -1.98 15.23
CA VAL A 268 -24.10 -1.32 13.94
C VAL A 268 -25.56 -1.26 13.49
N LEU A 269 -26.44 -2.09 14.05
CA LEU A 269 -27.86 -2.09 13.74
C LEU A 269 -28.59 -0.77 14.08
N PHE A 270 -27.95 0.13 14.85
CA PHE A 270 -28.44 1.47 15.17
C PHE A 270 -27.43 2.59 14.85
N GLY A 271 -26.48 2.36 13.93
CA GLY A 271 -25.47 3.37 13.54
C GLY A 271 -24.18 3.34 14.36
N GLY A 272 -23.93 2.30 15.16
CA GLY A 272 -22.64 2.09 15.83
C GLY A 272 -21.55 1.66 14.85
N MET A 273 -20.33 2.15 15.05
CA MET A 273 -19.14 1.79 14.27
C MET A 273 -18.35 0.79 15.09
N GLY A 274 -18.07 -0.38 14.52
CA GLY A 274 -17.62 -1.59 15.23
C GLY A 274 -16.55 -1.38 16.31
N GLU A 275 -16.63 -2.22 17.35
CA GLU A 275 -15.73 -2.20 18.52
C GLU A 275 -14.82 -3.44 18.53
N ALA A 276 -13.56 -3.23 18.93
CA ALA A 276 -12.63 -4.29 19.30
C ALA A 276 -12.21 -4.15 20.78
N SER A 277 -12.25 -5.21 21.57
CA SER A 277 -11.73 -5.20 22.96
C SER A 277 -10.99 -6.49 23.32
N LEU A 278 -9.98 -6.40 24.17
CA LEU A 278 -9.23 -7.55 24.71
C LEU A 278 -9.72 -7.87 26.13
N GLY A 279 -10.34 -9.04 26.39
CA GLY A 279 -10.58 -9.50 27.76
C GLY A 279 -11.82 -10.40 28.00
N PRO A 280 -11.86 -11.15 29.13
CA PRO A 280 -13.03 -11.91 29.57
C PRO A 280 -14.11 -11.00 30.15
N ASP A 281 -15.34 -11.55 30.15
CA ASP A 281 -16.64 -11.04 30.63
C ASP A 281 -16.79 -9.67 31.32
N ASP A 282 -17.90 -9.05 30.94
CA ASP A 282 -18.44 -7.70 31.19
C ASP A 282 -18.78 -7.41 32.67
N SER A 283 -18.07 -8.03 33.61
CA SER A 283 -18.27 -7.89 35.06
C SER A 283 -17.25 -6.97 35.75
N PHE A 284 -16.34 -6.35 35.00
CA PHE A 284 -15.45 -5.31 35.50
C PHE A 284 -15.79 -3.94 34.89
N SER A 285 -15.92 -2.97 35.79
CA SER A 285 -16.35 -1.58 35.64
C SER A 285 -15.81 -0.83 34.43
N ASP A 286 -16.58 0.19 34.00
CA ASP A 286 -16.35 1.30 33.04
C ASP A 286 -14.96 1.99 33.10
N SER A 287 -13.91 1.19 33.04
CA SER A 287 -12.54 1.58 33.30
C SER A 287 -11.62 0.71 32.45
N ALA A 288 -11.90 0.67 31.14
CA ALA A 288 -10.82 0.44 30.21
C ALA A 288 -9.76 1.51 30.51
N PRO A 289 -8.48 1.15 30.71
CA PRO A 289 -7.43 2.14 30.84
C PRO A 289 -7.51 3.03 29.61
N ALA A 290 -7.56 4.35 29.82
CA ALA A 290 -7.49 5.33 28.75
C ALA A 290 -6.32 4.90 27.85
N SER A 291 -6.62 4.60 26.58
CA SER A 291 -5.57 4.39 25.60
C SER A 291 -4.72 5.66 25.63
N ASP A 292 -3.44 5.55 25.95
CA ASP A 292 -2.46 6.60 25.68
C ASP A 292 -2.27 6.69 24.16
N SER A 293 -3.37 6.94 23.44
CA SER A 293 -3.34 7.42 22.08
C SER A 293 -2.49 8.69 22.10
N PRO A 294 -1.48 8.81 21.22
CA PRO A 294 -0.71 10.05 21.12
C PRO A 294 -1.58 11.23 20.66
N PHE A 295 -2.76 10.96 20.08
CA PHE A 295 -3.77 11.94 19.71
C PHE A 295 -4.71 12.14 20.90
N LYS A 296 -4.42 13.16 21.72
CA LYS A 296 -5.18 13.46 22.94
C LYS A 296 -6.27 14.51 22.69
N ASN A 297 -6.21 15.24 21.56
CA ASN A 297 -7.15 16.31 21.24
C ASN A 297 -7.64 16.27 19.79
N ASP A 298 -8.81 16.89 19.55
CA ASP A 298 -9.45 17.01 18.23
C ASP A 298 -8.61 17.81 17.20
N ASP A 299 -7.64 18.59 17.66
CA ASP A 299 -6.72 19.39 16.85
C ASP A 299 -5.53 18.58 16.31
N ASP A 300 -5.31 17.36 16.82
CA ASP A 300 -4.20 16.47 16.43
C ASP A 300 -4.55 15.59 15.21
N LEU A 301 -5.77 15.68 14.69
CA LEU A 301 -6.22 14.97 13.49
C LEU A 301 -6.11 15.89 12.27
N ILE A 302 -5.64 15.37 11.13
CA ILE A 302 -5.68 16.09 9.84
C ILE A 302 -7.04 16.84 9.69
N PRO A 303 -7.07 18.10 9.22
CA PRO A 303 -8.30 18.89 9.07
C PRO A 303 -9.46 18.20 8.31
N ASN A 304 -9.16 17.17 7.51
CA ASN A 304 -10.14 16.35 6.81
C ASN A 304 -10.90 15.39 7.75
N LEU A 305 -10.27 14.87 8.81
CA LEU A 305 -10.92 14.05 9.84
C LEU A 305 -11.87 14.90 10.71
N ALA A 306 -11.46 16.11 11.09
CA ALA A 306 -12.32 17.07 11.76
C ALA A 306 -13.55 17.43 10.89
N ARG A 307 -13.35 17.66 9.58
CA ARG A 307 -14.46 17.89 8.63
C ARG A 307 -15.43 16.72 8.51
N LEU A 308 -14.95 15.47 8.58
CA LEU A 308 -15.82 14.29 8.56
C LEU A 308 -16.67 14.19 9.84
N ARG A 309 -16.09 14.50 11.01
CA ARG A 309 -16.81 14.55 12.29
C ARG A 309 -17.86 15.66 12.33
N TYR A 310 -17.53 16.87 11.89
CA TYR A 310 -18.46 18.00 11.77
C TYR A 310 -19.54 17.80 10.69
N GLY A 311 -19.19 17.15 9.57
CA GLY A 311 -20.16 16.76 8.54
C GLY A 311 -21.17 15.73 9.04
N MET A 312 -20.78 14.88 9.99
CA MET A 312 -21.64 13.88 10.64
C MET A 312 -22.57 14.50 11.69
N GLU A 313 -22.14 15.50 12.46
CA GLU A 313 -23.03 16.22 13.40
C GLU A 313 -24.19 16.92 12.66
N MET A 314 -23.95 17.45 11.46
CA MET A 314 -25.04 18.01 10.63
C MET A 314 -25.98 16.95 10.05
N ALA A 315 -25.53 15.70 9.90
CA ALA A 315 -26.35 14.60 9.38
C ALA A 315 -27.24 13.97 10.46
N ILE A 316 -26.90 14.16 11.74
CA ILE A 316 -27.69 13.74 12.91
C ILE A 316 -28.56 14.92 13.37
N ASP A 317 -29.40 15.47 12.48
CA ASP A 317 -30.60 16.18 12.93
C ASP A 317 -31.70 15.14 13.14
N GLU A 318 -31.78 14.60 14.37
CA GLU A 318 -32.77 13.61 14.79
C GLU A 318 -34.23 14.07 14.54
N LYS A 319 -34.47 15.34 14.19
CA LYS A 319 -35.80 15.86 13.86
C LYS A 319 -36.17 15.80 12.38
N LYS A 320 -35.30 15.31 11.48
CA LYS A 320 -35.57 15.30 10.02
C LYS A 320 -35.56 13.94 9.32
N VAL A 321 -35.44 12.82 10.03
CA VAL A 321 -35.58 11.49 9.41
C VAL A 321 -37.04 11.06 9.37
N GLY A 322 -37.83 11.79 8.56
CA GLY A 322 -39.22 11.49 8.24
C GLY A 322 -39.42 11.55 6.73
N GLY A 323 -38.93 10.56 6.01
CA GLY A 323 -39.10 10.49 4.56
C GLY A 323 -38.26 9.38 3.93
N GLY A 324 -38.81 8.17 3.90
CA GLY A 324 -38.20 7.07 3.15
C GLY A 324 -38.18 7.37 1.65
N ILE A 325 -37.01 7.21 1.03
CA ILE A 325 -36.89 7.08 -0.41
C ILE A 325 -36.58 5.61 -0.69
N ARG A 326 -37.55 4.92 -1.27
CA ARG A 326 -37.35 3.63 -1.95
C ARG A 326 -36.67 3.91 -3.30
N ASN A 327 -35.66 3.11 -3.62
CA ASN A 327 -35.41 2.60 -4.97
C ASN A 327 -34.74 1.24 -4.83
#